data_AF-A0A093VGU6-F1
#
_entry.id   AF-A0A093VGU6-F1
#
_cell.length_a   1.000
_cell.length_b   1.000
_cell.length_c   1.000
_cell.angle_alpha   90.00
_cell.angle_beta   90.00
_cell.angle_gamma   90.00
#
_symmetry.space_group_name_H-M   'P 1'
#
loop_
_entity.id
_entity.type
_entity.pdbx_description
1 polymer ?
#
loop_
_entity_poly.entity_id
_entity_poly.type
_entity_poly.pdbx_seq_one_letter_code
_entity_poly.pdbx_strand_id
1 'polypeptide(L)'
;MEYRYSERIDPKTYETHGLCDGIELRIHKDPHGEIKGALRCQHDWAKLVAPVNQPFWGTLGDPYSFIRVSIPETLPERLEILSYANEFAFIYDDAITEDIDQKLESTNRREILDEFGSSSFTLERQKDTANRHQQDAALRREGVKQIQGQIFKEMLAIDKERAMTTMKNWQKFIQVQSSRKRSEPFSGLDEYLPYRISDAGELFWFGMITFGMGLTIPDHEMSLCKELDRPAWEALALTNDLYSWEKERDDAAKAGESLVVNAIWVLMEEYSLTEPEAKDLCRQRIKESVSRAVKIAADTKKRMDLSLDLRQYTDAITYSVSGNLVWSIYCPRYNPEEVERNNIFLSHYIRNESLDQQDPLNQQPQNNDANPKSYNHIGSKYPSSASSSPSSFHVRQKSDLVNVAVGGEPLR
;
A
#
# COMPACT_ATOMS: atom_id res chain seq x y z
N MET A 1 -16.99 14.32 1.77
CA MET A 1 -15.64 14.75 1.36
C MET A 1 -15.71 15.63 0.09
N GLU A 2 -14.75 16.52 -0.17
CA GLU A 2 -14.57 17.16 -1.48
C GLU A 2 -13.63 16.29 -2.33
N TYR A 3 -14.03 15.94 -3.55
CA TYR A 3 -13.25 15.04 -4.43
C TYR A 3 -12.39 15.85 -5.39
N ARG A 4 -11.06 15.74 -5.27
CA ARG A 4 -10.10 16.50 -6.07
C ARG A 4 -9.27 15.60 -6.96
N TYR A 5 -8.87 14.44 -6.45
CA TYR A 5 -7.88 13.57 -7.09
C TYR A 5 -8.50 12.35 -7.78
N SER A 6 -9.80 12.13 -7.60
CA SER A 6 -10.53 11.04 -8.26
C SER A 6 -11.67 11.51 -9.16
N GLU A 7 -12.09 10.60 -10.03
CA GLU A 7 -13.33 10.70 -10.78
C GLU A 7 -14.27 9.53 -10.47
N ARG A 8 -15.56 9.77 -10.63
CA ARG A 8 -16.59 8.74 -10.47
C ARG A 8 -16.63 7.88 -11.73
N ILE A 9 -16.64 6.56 -11.56
CA ILE A 9 -16.82 5.61 -12.67
C ILE A 9 -18.32 5.39 -12.94
N ASP A 10 -18.70 5.29 -14.21
CA ASP A 10 -20.07 4.97 -14.62
C ASP A 10 -20.46 3.57 -14.09
N PRO A 11 -21.51 3.43 -13.25
CA PRO A 11 -21.95 2.14 -12.74
C PRO A 11 -22.30 1.09 -13.80
N LYS A 12 -22.41 1.46 -15.08
CA LYS A 12 -22.63 0.53 -16.20
C LYS A 12 -21.35 -0.17 -16.68
N THR A 13 -20.17 0.25 -16.24
CA THR A 13 -18.88 -0.27 -16.72
C THR A 13 -18.20 -1.25 -15.77
N TYR A 14 -18.84 -1.59 -14.65
CA TYR A 14 -18.35 -2.57 -13.68
C TYR A 14 -19.49 -3.33 -13.03
N GLU A 15 -19.19 -4.55 -12.57
CA GLU A 15 -20.08 -5.34 -11.74
C GLU A 15 -19.85 -5.08 -10.25
N THR A 16 -20.90 -5.29 -9.46
CA THR A 16 -20.83 -5.20 -7.99
C THR A 16 -21.43 -6.42 -7.30
N HIS A 17 -22.13 -7.29 -8.04
CA HIS A 17 -22.92 -8.40 -7.49
C HIS A 17 -23.90 -7.97 -6.36
N GLY A 18 -24.23 -6.68 -6.28
CA GLY A 18 -25.02 -6.07 -5.21
C GLY A 18 -24.31 -6.02 -3.84
N LEU A 19 -22.98 -6.10 -3.81
CA LEU A 19 -22.17 -6.19 -2.58
C LEU A 19 -21.57 -4.85 -2.12
N CYS A 20 -21.86 -3.74 -2.80
CA CYS A 20 -21.48 -2.39 -2.36
C CYS A 20 -22.61 -1.36 -2.55
N ASP A 21 -23.87 -1.80 -2.52
CA ASP A 21 -25.03 -0.93 -2.76
C ASP A 21 -25.03 0.32 -1.87
N GLY A 22 -25.20 1.49 -2.50
CA GLY A 22 -25.13 2.79 -1.83
C GLY A 22 -23.73 3.42 -1.78
N ILE A 23 -22.70 2.75 -2.30
CA ILE A 23 -21.33 3.25 -2.41
C ILE A 23 -20.98 3.36 -3.90
N GLU A 24 -20.54 4.54 -4.35
CA GLU A 24 -20.06 4.72 -5.72
C GLU A 24 -18.59 4.30 -5.87
N LEU A 25 -18.23 3.72 -7.01
CA LEU A 25 -16.83 3.52 -7.36
C LEU A 25 -16.21 4.84 -7.85
N ARG A 26 -15.05 5.18 -7.28
CA ARG A 26 -14.18 6.25 -7.78
C ARG A 26 -12.81 5.70 -8.10
N ILE A 27 -12.13 6.30 -9.06
CA ILE A 27 -10.75 5.95 -9.40
C ILE A 27 -9.87 7.19 -9.33
N HIS A 28 -8.66 7.06 -8.80
CA HIS A 28 -7.67 8.11 -8.81
C HIS A 28 -7.28 8.48 -10.26
N LYS A 29 -7.18 9.78 -10.54
CA LYS A 29 -6.98 10.35 -11.88
C LYS A 29 -5.60 10.08 -12.46
N ASP A 30 -4.57 9.96 -11.62
CA ASP A 30 -3.24 9.50 -12.04
C ASP A 30 -3.29 8.00 -12.37
N PRO A 31 -3.05 7.60 -13.64
CA PRO A 31 -3.05 6.21 -14.05
C PRO A 31 -1.70 5.51 -13.84
N HIS A 32 -0.65 6.24 -13.46
CA HIS A 32 0.74 5.77 -13.50
C HIS A 32 1.34 5.54 -12.12
N GLY A 33 1.01 6.37 -11.13
CA GLY A 33 1.62 6.33 -9.80
C GLY A 33 1.59 4.95 -9.15
N GLU A 34 0.46 4.24 -9.23
CA GLU A 34 0.35 2.88 -8.67
C GLU A 34 1.19 1.84 -9.41
N ILE A 35 1.18 1.87 -10.75
CA ILE A 35 1.97 0.95 -11.57
C ILE A 35 3.46 1.13 -11.29
N LYS A 36 3.91 2.39 -11.22
CA LYS A 36 5.30 2.72 -10.93
C LYS A 36 5.74 2.25 -9.54
N GLY A 37 4.92 2.51 -8.52
CA GLY A 37 5.19 2.08 -7.15
C GLY A 37 5.27 0.55 -7.01
N ALA A 38 4.31 -0.16 -7.61
CA ALA A 38 4.25 -1.62 -7.57
C ALA A 38 5.45 -2.26 -8.28
N LEU A 39 5.73 -1.89 -9.53
CA LEU A 39 6.86 -2.45 -10.29
C LEU A 39 8.20 -2.19 -9.61
N ARG A 40 8.36 -1.00 -9.03
CA ARG A 40 9.56 -0.65 -8.26
C ARG A 40 9.71 -1.55 -7.03
N CYS A 41 8.63 -1.82 -6.31
CA CYS A 41 8.63 -2.74 -5.17
C CYS A 41 8.98 -4.17 -5.60
N GLN A 42 8.35 -4.67 -6.67
CA GLN A 42 8.61 -6.01 -7.20
C GLN A 42 10.08 -6.18 -7.61
N HIS A 43 10.69 -5.16 -8.23
CA HIS A 43 12.11 -5.17 -8.59
C HIS A 43 13.02 -5.16 -7.35
N ASP A 44 12.73 -4.32 -6.36
CA ASP A 44 13.51 -4.25 -5.11
C ASP A 44 13.41 -5.56 -4.33
N TRP A 45 12.22 -6.18 -4.27
CA TRP A 45 12.04 -7.51 -3.68
C TRP A 45 12.86 -8.59 -4.41
N ALA A 46 12.78 -8.64 -5.74
CA ALA A 46 13.53 -9.59 -6.57
C ALA A 46 15.05 -9.47 -6.34
N LYS A 47 15.53 -8.25 -6.10
CA LYS A 47 16.94 -7.94 -5.89
C LYS A 47 17.42 -8.24 -4.46
N LEU A 48 16.61 -7.91 -3.46
CA LEU A 48 17.04 -7.89 -2.05
C LEU A 48 16.59 -9.12 -1.26
N VAL A 49 15.46 -9.72 -1.64
CA VAL A 49 14.81 -10.78 -0.87
C VAL A 49 14.88 -12.08 -1.64
N ALA A 50 14.03 -12.27 -2.64
CA ALA A 50 13.91 -13.52 -3.35
C ALA A 50 13.33 -13.30 -4.75
N PRO A 51 13.58 -14.20 -5.71
CA PRO A 51 12.87 -14.18 -6.98
C PRO A 51 11.35 -14.14 -6.76
N VAL A 52 10.69 -13.24 -7.49
CA VAL A 52 9.23 -13.14 -7.56
C VAL A 52 8.84 -13.22 -9.03
N ASN A 53 7.70 -13.84 -9.33
CA ASN A 53 7.17 -13.81 -10.70
C ASN A 53 7.00 -12.36 -11.14
N GLN A 54 7.41 -12.05 -12.36
CA GLN A 54 7.33 -10.71 -12.93
C GLN A 54 6.40 -10.76 -14.15
N PRO A 55 5.26 -10.03 -14.14
CA PRO A 55 4.75 -9.25 -13.02
C PRO A 55 4.22 -10.12 -11.87
N PHE A 56 4.35 -9.61 -10.65
CA PHE A 56 3.61 -10.12 -9.51
C PHE A 56 2.22 -9.48 -9.49
N TRP A 57 1.18 -10.28 -9.34
CA TRP A 57 -0.20 -9.79 -9.30
C TRP A 57 -0.63 -9.58 -7.85
N GLY A 58 -0.08 -8.53 -7.25
CA GLY A 58 -0.50 -7.98 -5.97
C GLY A 58 -1.61 -6.94 -6.18
N THR A 59 -1.24 -5.67 -6.14
CA THR A 59 -2.13 -4.51 -6.22
C THR A 59 -2.65 -4.24 -7.64
N LEU A 60 -1.89 -4.64 -8.66
CA LEU A 60 -2.15 -4.24 -10.05
C LEU A 60 -3.33 -4.99 -10.67
N GLY A 61 -4.14 -4.25 -11.42
CA GLY A 61 -5.22 -4.77 -12.26
C GLY A 61 -5.71 -3.72 -13.24
N ASP A 62 -5.93 -4.10 -14.49
CA ASP A 62 -6.55 -3.27 -15.51
C ASP A 62 -8.06 -3.59 -15.58
N PRO A 63 -8.97 -2.61 -15.61
CA PRO A 63 -8.74 -1.17 -15.50
C PRO A 63 -8.63 -0.65 -14.05
N TYR A 64 -8.87 -1.51 -13.06
CA TYR A 64 -9.03 -1.14 -11.66
C TYR A 64 -7.87 -1.64 -10.79
N SER A 65 -6.78 -0.87 -10.65
CA SER A 65 -5.71 -1.18 -9.70
C SER A 65 -6.13 -0.81 -8.27
N PHE A 66 -5.71 -1.60 -7.29
CA PHE A 66 -6.29 -1.62 -5.94
C PHE A 66 -6.19 -0.28 -5.21
N ILE A 67 -5.02 0.35 -5.10
CA ILE A 67 -4.88 1.64 -4.39
C ILE A 67 -5.69 2.73 -5.08
N ARG A 68 -5.66 2.78 -6.41
CA ARG A 68 -6.39 3.77 -7.20
C ARG A 68 -7.90 3.71 -6.98
N VAL A 69 -8.48 2.54 -6.71
CA VAL A 69 -9.93 2.41 -6.46
C VAL A 69 -10.30 2.35 -4.99
N SER A 70 -9.40 1.89 -4.11
CA SER A 70 -9.68 1.72 -2.68
C SER A 70 -9.34 2.93 -1.83
N ILE A 71 -8.38 3.77 -2.26
CA ILE A 71 -8.05 5.06 -1.65
C ILE A 71 -8.00 6.13 -2.76
N PRO A 72 -9.13 6.40 -3.45
CA PRO A 72 -9.14 7.15 -4.69
C PRO A 72 -8.77 8.64 -4.52
N GLU A 73 -8.87 9.18 -3.31
CA GLU A 73 -8.48 10.55 -2.95
C GLU A 73 -7.10 10.62 -2.29
N THR A 74 -6.23 9.63 -2.55
CA THR A 74 -4.80 9.72 -2.19
C THR A 74 -4.20 10.98 -2.79
N LEU A 75 -3.37 11.68 -2.02
CA LEU A 75 -2.61 12.83 -2.51
C LEU A 75 -1.64 12.37 -3.62
N PRO A 76 -1.58 13.01 -4.79
CA PRO A 76 -0.81 12.53 -5.94
C PRO A 76 0.66 12.26 -5.62
N GLU A 77 1.31 13.12 -4.82
CA GLU A 77 2.70 12.95 -4.39
C GLU A 77 2.93 11.77 -3.42
N ARG A 78 1.86 11.18 -2.88
CA ARG A 78 1.90 10.02 -1.98
C ARG A 78 1.55 8.71 -2.69
N LEU A 79 0.93 8.76 -3.87
CA LEU A 79 0.39 7.57 -4.55
C LEU A 79 1.46 6.51 -4.86
N GLU A 80 2.63 6.92 -5.36
CA GLU A 80 3.70 5.98 -5.71
C GLU A 80 4.20 5.21 -4.49
N ILE A 81 4.55 5.90 -3.40
CA ILE A 81 5.06 5.25 -2.17
C ILE A 81 3.98 4.44 -1.45
N LEU A 82 2.72 4.89 -1.50
CA LEU A 82 1.59 4.15 -0.94
C LEU A 82 1.39 2.82 -1.71
N SER A 83 1.49 2.87 -3.03
CA SER A 83 1.37 1.68 -3.88
C SER A 83 2.55 0.74 -3.71
N TYR A 84 3.77 1.27 -3.56
CA TYR A 84 4.95 0.49 -3.23
C TYR A 84 4.77 -0.26 -1.90
N ALA A 85 4.28 0.41 -0.85
CA ALA A 85 4.08 -0.20 0.46
C ALA A 85 2.97 -1.27 0.44
N ASN A 86 1.91 -1.05 -0.34
CA ASN A 86 0.84 -2.03 -0.51
C ASN A 86 1.30 -3.26 -1.29
N GLU A 87 2.08 -3.07 -2.35
CA GLU A 87 2.65 -4.18 -3.12
C GLU A 87 3.60 -5.01 -2.26
N PHE A 88 4.42 -4.35 -1.42
CA PHE A 88 5.23 -5.04 -0.42
C PHE A 88 4.37 -5.90 0.50
N ALA A 89 3.23 -5.40 0.99
CA ALA A 89 2.34 -6.14 1.87
C ALA A 89 1.77 -7.40 1.19
N PHE A 90 1.37 -7.32 -0.08
CA PHE A 90 0.91 -8.49 -0.84
C PHE A 90 2.03 -9.52 -1.08
N ILE A 91 3.23 -9.06 -1.46
CA ILE A 91 4.36 -9.98 -1.66
C ILE A 91 4.74 -10.63 -0.32
N TYR A 92 4.75 -9.85 0.76
CA TYR A 92 5.06 -10.34 2.10
C TYR A 92 4.06 -11.43 2.51
N ASP A 93 2.75 -11.18 2.38
CA ASP A 93 1.69 -12.14 2.70
C ASP A 93 1.84 -13.47 1.93
N ASP A 94 2.12 -13.42 0.62
CA ASP A 94 2.30 -14.62 -0.22
C ASP A 94 3.64 -15.35 0.03
N ALA A 95 4.70 -14.62 0.40
CA ALA A 95 6.07 -15.14 0.44
C ALA A 95 6.55 -15.56 1.84
N ILE A 96 5.79 -15.25 2.89
CA ILE A 96 6.15 -15.65 4.25
C ILE A 96 6.21 -17.18 4.36
N THR A 97 7.39 -17.66 4.70
CA THR A 97 7.61 -18.98 5.29
C THR A 97 7.79 -18.81 6.79
N GLU A 98 7.36 -19.77 7.62
CA GLU A 98 7.47 -19.73 9.10
C GLU A 98 8.87 -19.31 9.63
N ASP A 99 9.94 -19.62 8.89
CA ASP A 99 11.33 -19.26 9.21
C ASP A 99 11.67 -17.76 9.12
N ILE A 100 10.92 -16.99 8.32
CA ILE A 100 11.12 -15.54 8.15
C ILE A 100 10.47 -14.80 9.31
N ASP A 101 9.24 -15.18 9.69
CA ASP A 101 8.44 -14.53 10.75
C ASP A 101 9.01 -14.70 12.15
N GLN A 102 9.31 -15.94 12.58
CA GLN A 102 9.73 -16.23 13.97
C GLN A 102 10.97 -15.44 14.42
N LYS A 103 11.85 -15.04 13.49
CA LYS A 103 13.06 -14.27 13.79
C LYS A 103 12.91 -12.77 13.56
N LEU A 104 12.10 -12.32 12.60
CA LEU A 104 11.84 -10.89 12.39
C LEU A 104 11.22 -10.25 13.65
N GLU A 105 10.34 -10.98 14.34
CA GLU A 105 9.75 -10.57 15.63
C GLU A 105 10.76 -10.28 16.74
N SER A 106 11.76 -11.16 16.89
CA SER A 106 12.76 -11.06 17.95
C SER A 106 13.67 -9.84 17.80
N THR A 107 13.75 -9.35 16.56
CA THR A 107 14.66 -8.30 16.10
C THR A 107 13.95 -6.96 15.97
N ASN A 108 12.75 -6.90 15.40
CA ASN A 108 11.92 -5.68 15.33
C ASN A 108 11.55 -5.12 16.71
N ARG A 109 11.51 -5.97 17.75
CA ARG A 109 11.26 -5.55 19.15
C ARG A 109 12.41 -4.74 19.76
N ARG A 110 13.64 -4.85 19.22
CA ARG A 110 14.86 -4.24 19.78
C ARG A 110 15.47 -3.14 18.91
N GLU A 111 15.47 -3.29 17.59
CA GLU A 111 16.32 -2.44 16.72
C GLU A 111 15.66 -1.12 16.29
N ILE A 112 14.35 -1.08 16.03
CA ILE A 112 13.76 0.11 15.39
C ILE A 112 13.66 1.33 16.33
N LEU A 113 13.62 1.13 17.65
CA LEU A 113 13.64 2.20 18.64
C LEU A 113 15.06 2.69 18.98
N ASP A 114 16.08 1.84 18.87
CA ASP A 114 17.47 2.15 19.22
C ASP A 114 18.33 2.61 18.02
N GLU A 115 18.06 2.11 16.81
CA GLU A 115 18.97 2.25 15.66
C GLU A 115 18.80 3.54 14.85
N PHE A 116 17.67 4.26 15.00
CA PHE A 116 17.51 5.58 14.40
C PHE A 116 18.29 6.71 15.12
N GLY A 117 18.94 6.39 16.25
CA GLY A 117 19.81 7.31 16.99
C GLY A 117 21.31 7.14 16.74
N SER A 118 21.78 6.05 16.14
CA SER A 118 23.22 5.79 15.99
C SER A 118 23.55 5.08 14.67
N SER A 119 24.16 5.83 13.76
CA SER A 119 24.66 5.34 12.48
C SER A 119 25.93 4.50 12.63
N SER A 120 25.84 3.17 12.54
CA SER A 120 26.93 2.32 12.01
C SER A 120 26.51 0.87 11.89
N PHE A 121 26.66 0.26 10.70
CA PHE A 121 26.63 -1.20 10.57
C PHE A 121 27.92 -1.68 9.88
N THR A 122 28.71 -2.48 10.59
CA THR A 122 29.87 -3.21 10.07
C THR A 122 29.55 -4.70 10.01
N LEU A 123 29.72 -5.28 8.82
CA LEU A 123 29.58 -6.72 8.60
C LEU A 123 30.84 -7.49 9.02
N GLU A 124 30.67 -8.52 9.85
CA GLU A 124 31.62 -9.64 9.92
C GLU A 124 30.93 -10.96 9.54
N ARG A 125 31.71 -11.83 8.87
CA ARG A 125 31.27 -12.95 8.03
C ARG A 125 31.94 -14.25 8.50
N GLN A 126 31.19 -15.35 8.64
CA GLN A 126 31.66 -16.76 8.69
C GLN A 126 30.41 -17.69 8.65
N LYS A 127 30.16 -18.60 7.68
CA LYS A 127 30.77 -19.87 7.19
C LYS A 127 30.00 -21.13 7.65
N ASP A 128 29.46 -21.92 6.70
CA ASP A 128 29.34 -23.41 6.62
C ASP A 128 27.94 -24.02 6.32
N THR A 129 27.70 -24.43 5.07
CA THR A 129 26.64 -25.26 4.44
C THR A 129 25.29 -25.56 5.13
N ALA A 130 25.19 -25.95 6.42
CA ALA A 130 23.92 -25.86 7.18
C ALA A 130 23.54 -24.39 7.44
N ASN A 131 24.55 -23.53 7.52
CA ASN A 131 24.48 -22.09 7.43
C ASN A 131 23.98 -21.59 6.09
N ARG A 132 23.97 -22.33 4.96
CA ARG A 132 23.47 -21.74 3.71
C ARG A 132 21.98 -21.44 3.77
N HIS A 133 21.15 -22.37 4.23
CA HIS A 133 19.72 -22.10 4.40
C HIS A 133 19.46 -21.01 5.46
N GLN A 134 20.21 -21.03 6.56
CA GLN A 134 20.07 -20.05 7.63
C GLN A 134 20.61 -18.66 7.24
N GLN A 135 21.65 -18.60 6.41
CA GLN A 135 22.27 -17.41 5.83
C GLN A 135 21.39 -16.85 4.71
N ASP A 136 20.80 -17.69 3.86
CA ASP A 136 19.83 -17.28 2.85
C ASP A 136 18.54 -16.75 3.49
N ALA A 137 18.07 -17.36 4.58
CA ALA A 137 16.96 -16.82 5.37
C ALA A 137 17.36 -15.50 6.08
N ALA A 138 18.61 -15.36 6.54
CA ALA A 138 19.10 -14.11 7.14
C ALA A 138 19.21 -12.98 6.11
N LEU A 139 19.74 -13.27 4.92
CA LEU A 139 19.81 -12.32 3.81
C LEU A 139 18.42 -11.89 3.35
N ARG A 140 17.46 -12.83 3.25
CA ARG A 140 16.06 -12.52 2.97
C ARG A 140 15.45 -11.57 3.99
N ARG A 141 15.61 -11.87 5.28
CA ARG A 141 15.15 -11.00 6.38
C ARG A 141 15.78 -9.61 6.31
N GLU A 142 17.06 -9.54 6.00
CA GLU A 142 17.77 -8.27 5.85
C GLU A 142 17.24 -7.48 4.64
N GLY A 143 16.96 -8.13 3.52
CA GLY A 143 16.30 -7.50 2.38
C GLY A 143 14.93 -6.94 2.73
N VAL A 144 14.11 -7.71 3.46
CA VAL A 144 12.79 -7.27 3.96
C VAL A 144 12.94 -6.00 4.83
N LYS A 145 13.88 -5.99 5.77
CA LYS A 145 14.16 -4.81 6.60
C LYS A 145 14.61 -3.60 5.79
N GLN A 146 15.44 -3.79 4.76
CA GLN A 146 15.88 -2.70 3.90
C GLN A 146 14.70 -2.08 3.14
N ILE A 147 13.79 -2.90 2.61
CA ILE A 147 12.59 -2.42 1.93
C ILE A 147 11.68 -1.67 2.91
N GLN A 148 11.43 -2.22 4.11
CA GLN A 148 10.65 -1.54 5.16
C GLN A 148 11.28 -0.21 5.57
N GLY A 149 12.60 -0.19 5.80
CA GLY A 149 13.35 1.03 6.12
C GLY A 149 13.28 2.09 5.03
N GLN A 150 13.32 1.68 3.75
CA GLN A 150 13.16 2.57 2.61
C GLN A 150 11.75 3.17 2.56
N ILE A 151 10.71 2.36 2.76
CA ILE A 151 9.31 2.84 2.83
C ILE A 151 9.19 3.91 3.91
N PHE A 152 9.66 3.62 5.12
CA PHE A 152 9.59 4.58 6.23
C PHE A 152 10.36 5.87 5.94
N LYS A 153 11.57 5.76 5.39
CA LYS A 153 12.39 6.93 5.06
C LYS A 153 11.70 7.85 4.05
N GLU A 154 11.08 7.29 3.01
CA GLU A 154 10.36 8.07 2.00
C GLU A 154 9.09 8.70 2.58
N MET A 155 8.30 7.95 3.35
CA MET A 155 7.10 8.48 4.00
C MET A 155 7.45 9.61 4.99
N LEU A 156 8.51 9.45 5.79
CA LEU A 156 8.99 10.48 6.73
C LEU A 156 9.46 11.75 6.02
N ALA A 157 10.04 11.63 4.83
CA ALA A 157 10.47 12.77 4.03
C ALA A 157 9.29 13.59 3.49
N ILE A 158 8.13 12.95 3.30
CA ILE A 158 6.89 13.60 2.83
C ILE A 158 6.10 14.19 4.01
N ASP A 159 5.78 13.38 5.02
CA ASP A 159 4.94 13.75 6.15
C ASP A 159 5.32 12.98 7.41
N LYS A 160 6.18 13.59 8.23
CA LYS A 160 6.73 12.96 9.43
C LYS A 160 5.66 12.49 10.42
N GLU A 161 4.64 13.31 10.66
CA GLU A 161 3.61 13.02 11.67
C GLU A 161 2.82 11.77 11.29
N ARG A 162 2.28 11.74 10.07
CA ARG A 162 1.42 10.65 9.59
C ARG A 162 2.22 9.40 9.24
N ALA A 163 3.46 9.54 8.81
CA ALA A 163 4.38 8.42 8.63
C ALA A 163 4.66 7.70 9.97
N MET A 164 4.90 8.44 11.06
CA MET A 164 5.08 7.85 12.38
C MET A 164 3.83 7.10 12.87
N THR A 165 2.65 7.66 12.65
CA THR A 165 1.37 7.00 12.97
C THR A 165 1.20 5.71 12.16
N THR A 166 1.47 5.75 10.86
CA THR A 166 1.40 4.57 9.97
C THR A 166 2.37 3.48 10.42
N MET A 167 3.61 3.85 10.72
CA MET A 167 4.64 2.93 11.16
C MET A 167 4.29 2.23 12.48
N LYS A 168 3.77 2.97 13.47
CA LYS A 168 3.31 2.37 14.74
C LYS A 168 2.19 1.35 14.51
N ASN A 169 1.22 1.69 13.67
CA ASN A 169 0.11 0.79 13.36
C ASN A 169 0.56 -0.44 12.58
N TRP A 170 1.47 -0.27 11.62
CA TRP A 170 2.04 -1.39 10.86
C TRP A 170 2.87 -2.32 11.74
N GLN A 171 3.70 -1.80 12.64
CA GLN A 171 4.43 -2.63 13.60
C GLN A 171 3.50 -3.43 14.50
N LYS A 172 2.42 -2.80 14.98
CA LYS A 172 1.41 -3.48 15.79
C LYS A 172 0.67 -4.55 14.99
N PHE A 173 0.36 -4.31 13.71
CA PHE A 173 -0.21 -5.31 12.81
C PHE A 173 0.67 -6.56 12.71
N ILE A 174 1.96 -6.39 12.40
CA ILE A 174 2.92 -7.49 12.28
C ILE A 174 2.98 -8.31 13.58
N GLN A 175 2.95 -7.65 14.75
CA GLN A 175 2.96 -8.32 16.05
C GLN A 175 1.69 -9.13 16.34
N VAL A 176 0.52 -8.67 15.84
CA VAL A 176 -0.75 -9.37 16.06
C VAL A 176 -0.90 -10.54 15.10
N GLN A 177 -0.52 -10.38 13.84
CA GLN A 177 -0.62 -11.42 12.81
C GLN A 177 0.12 -12.70 13.21
N SER A 178 1.25 -12.57 13.90
CA SER A 178 2.08 -13.70 14.30
C SER A 178 1.67 -14.37 15.62
N SER A 179 0.66 -13.84 16.32
CA SER A 179 0.28 -14.28 17.66
C SER A 179 -0.70 -15.46 17.71
N ARG A 180 -1.45 -15.75 16.63
CA ARG A 180 -2.39 -16.88 16.57
C ARG A 180 -1.79 -18.03 15.76
N LYS A 181 -1.82 -19.24 16.32
CA LYS A 181 -1.50 -20.45 15.55
C LYS A 181 -2.58 -20.65 14.50
N ARG A 182 -2.20 -20.65 13.21
CA ARG A 182 -3.10 -20.94 12.09
C ARG A 182 -3.74 -22.34 12.16
N SER A 183 -3.35 -23.20 13.10
CA SER A 183 -3.79 -24.60 13.21
C SER A 183 -5.09 -24.83 14.01
N GLU A 184 -5.67 -23.81 14.64
CA GLU A 184 -6.87 -23.97 15.49
C GLU A 184 -8.12 -23.50 14.76
N PRO A 185 -9.16 -24.36 14.63
CA PRO A 185 -10.39 -23.97 13.95
C PRO A 185 -11.17 -22.93 14.75
N PHE A 186 -11.94 -22.11 14.05
CA PHE A 186 -12.87 -21.15 14.66
C PHE A 186 -14.19 -21.85 14.98
N SER A 187 -14.80 -21.50 16.11
CA SER A 187 -16.11 -22.05 16.50
C SER A 187 -17.28 -21.50 15.68
N GLY A 188 -17.06 -20.39 14.95
CA GLY A 188 -18.03 -19.79 14.06
C GLY A 188 -17.63 -18.38 13.63
N LEU A 189 -18.49 -17.75 12.82
CA LEU A 189 -18.20 -16.44 12.22
C LEU A 189 -18.01 -15.32 13.27
N ASP A 190 -18.70 -15.39 14.39
CA ASP A 190 -18.61 -14.40 15.47
C ASP A 190 -17.23 -14.41 16.16
N GLU A 191 -16.58 -15.58 16.23
CA GLU A 191 -15.19 -15.70 16.72
C GLU A 191 -14.19 -15.34 15.62
N TYR A 192 -14.49 -15.72 14.38
CA TYR A 192 -13.63 -15.50 13.22
C TYR A 192 -13.48 -14.01 12.88
N LEU A 193 -14.57 -13.25 12.80
CA LEU A 193 -14.57 -11.88 12.29
C LEU A 193 -13.65 -10.92 13.06
N PRO A 194 -13.64 -10.87 14.40
CA PRO A 194 -12.72 -9.99 15.13
C PRO A 194 -11.25 -10.31 14.85
N TYR A 195 -10.91 -11.60 14.71
CA TYR A 195 -9.57 -12.01 14.31
C TYR A 195 -9.29 -11.59 12.86
N ARG A 196 -10.21 -11.90 11.94
CA ARG A 196 -10.05 -11.67 10.51
C ARG A 196 -9.94 -10.19 10.16
N ILE A 197 -10.66 -9.31 10.83
CA ILE A 197 -10.51 -7.85 10.65
C ILE A 197 -9.07 -7.41 10.95
N SER A 198 -8.48 -7.95 12.03
CA SER A 198 -7.09 -7.65 12.37
C SER A 198 -6.11 -8.27 11.37
N ASP A 199 -6.35 -9.52 10.96
CA ASP A 199 -5.51 -10.27 10.02
C ASP A 199 -5.55 -9.69 8.59
N ALA A 200 -6.72 -9.20 8.15
CA ALA A 200 -6.91 -8.48 6.88
C ALA A 200 -6.26 -7.08 6.87
N GLY A 201 -5.56 -6.69 7.94
CA GLY A 201 -4.72 -5.51 7.95
C GLY A 201 -5.38 -4.21 8.43
N GLU A 202 -6.40 -4.25 9.30
CA GLU A 202 -7.08 -3.06 9.86
C GLU A 202 -6.11 -1.92 10.21
N LEU A 203 -5.07 -2.25 10.99
CA LEU A 203 -4.09 -1.26 11.46
C LEU A 203 -3.19 -0.76 10.33
N PHE A 204 -2.72 -1.66 9.45
CA PHE A 204 -1.90 -1.28 8.31
C PHE A 204 -2.67 -0.30 7.42
N TRP A 205 -3.88 -0.66 7.03
CA TRP A 205 -4.72 0.13 6.15
C TRP A 205 -5.20 1.45 6.76
N PHE A 206 -5.46 1.49 8.08
CA PHE A 206 -5.69 2.75 8.80
C PHE A 206 -4.52 3.72 8.57
N GLY A 207 -3.28 3.22 8.69
CA GLY A 207 -2.08 3.97 8.35
C GLY A 207 -2.05 4.40 6.88
N MET A 208 -2.38 3.49 5.96
CA MET A 208 -2.38 3.79 4.52
C MET A 208 -3.37 4.89 4.15
N ILE A 209 -4.61 4.85 4.64
CA ILE A 209 -5.62 5.90 4.39
C ILE A 209 -5.16 7.23 5.02
N THR A 210 -4.77 7.21 6.30
CA THR A 210 -4.39 8.45 7.00
C THR A 210 -3.15 9.10 6.41
N PHE A 211 -2.14 8.33 6.02
CA PHE A 211 -1.00 8.86 5.29
C PHE A 211 -1.37 9.29 3.88
N GLY A 212 -2.03 8.43 3.09
CA GLY A 212 -2.36 8.69 1.69
C GLY A 212 -3.19 9.96 1.50
N MET A 213 -4.15 10.19 2.39
CA MET A 213 -5.07 11.34 2.31
C MET A 213 -4.68 12.52 3.21
N GLY A 214 -3.60 12.39 4.00
CA GLY A 214 -3.17 13.45 4.90
C GLY A 214 -4.12 13.70 6.07
N LEU A 215 -4.66 12.65 6.68
CA LEU A 215 -5.59 12.72 7.81
C LEU A 215 -4.88 12.47 9.15
N THR A 216 -5.28 13.19 10.19
CA THR A 216 -4.83 12.98 11.58
C THR A 216 -6.07 12.80 12.46
N ILE A 217 -6.30 11.57 12.91
CA ILE A 217 -7.39 11.26 13.86
C ILE A 217 -6.91 11.58 15.28
N PRO A 218 -7.58 12.46 16.03
CA PRO A 218 -7.24 12.73 17.41
C PRO A 218 -7.31 11.49 18.30
N ASP A 219 -6.39 11.34 19.25
CA ASP A 219 -6.34 10.17 20.15
C ASP A 219 -7.66 9.90 20.89
N HIS A 220 -8.37 10.96 21.29
CA HIS A 220 -9.65 10.87 21.99
C HIS A 220 -10.81 10.38 21.08
N GLU A 221 -10.65 10.45 19.76
CA GLU A 221 -11.63 9.95 18.79
C GLU A 221 -11.29 8.53 18.30
N MET A 222 -10.09 8.02 18.57
CA MET A 222 -9.62 6.74 18.03
C MET A 222 -10.52 5.54 18.38
N SER A 223 -11.04 5.50 19.61
CA SER A 223 -11.94 4.42 20.03
C SER A 223 -13.28 4.50 19.27
N LEU A 224 -13.78 5.71 19.03
CA LEU A 224 -15.00 5.92 18.28
C LEU A 224 -14.79 5.64 16.79
N CYS A 225 -13.65 6.02 16.22
CA CYS A 225 -13.26 5.67 14.85
C CYS A 225 -13.37 4.15 14.63
N LYS A 226 -12.75 3.36 15.51
CA LYS A 226 -12.85 1.90 15.45
C LYS A 226 -14.28 1.38 15.52
N GLU A 227 -15.13 1.98 16.37
CA GLU A 227 -16.54 1.59 16.49
C GLU A 227 -17.34 1.92 15.22
N LEU A 228 -17.18 3.13 14.67
CA LEU A 228 -17.89 3.60 13.50
C LEU A 228 -17.53 2.79 12.25
N ASP A 229 -16.25 2.48 12.08
CA ASP A 229 -15.74 1.89 10.84
C ASP A 229 -15.76 0.35 10.84
N ARG A 230 -16.12 -0.27 11.99
CA ARG A 230 -16.20 -1.73 12.13
C ARG A 230 -17.05 -2.41 11.04
N PRO A 231 -18.24 -1.92 10.65
CA PRO A 231 -19.01 -2.57 9.59
C PRO A 231 -18.33 -2.48 8.20
N ALA A 232 -17.56 -1.42 7.93
CA ALA A 232 -16.78 -1.35 6.70
C ALA A 232 -15.64 -2.38 6.72
N TRP A 233 -14.99 -2.57 7.87
CA TRP A 233 -13.99 -3.61 8.09
C TRP A 233 -14.54 -5.03 7.93
N GLU A 234 -15.72 -5.30 8.48
CA GLU A 234 -16.43 -6.57 8.29
C GLU A 234 -16.70 -6.83 6.79
N ALA A 235 -17.17 -5.81 6.06
CA ALA A 235 -17.42 -5.92 4.63
C ALA A 235 -16.13 -6.16 3.83
N LEU A 236 -15.04 -5.46 4.14
CA LEU A 236 -13.73 -5.62 3.49
C LEU A 236 -13.19 -7.04 3.66
N ALA A 237 -13.15 -7.52 4.91
CA ALA A 237 -12.67 -8.85 5.26
C ALA A 237 -13.46 -9.95 4.56
N LEU A 238 -14.79 -9.92 4.67
CA LEU A 238 -15.66 -10.94 4.05
C LEU A 238 -15.64 -10.87 2.52
N THR A 239 -15.54 -9.68 1.94
CA THR A 239 -15.40 -9.53 0.49
C THR A 239 -14.08 -10.15 0.03
N ASN A 240 -12.98 -9.91 0.75
CA ASN A 240 -11.71 -10.55 0.42
C ASN A 240 -11.87 -12.07 0.46
N ASP A 241 -12.37 -12.63 1.57
CA ASP A 241 -12.57 -14.07 1.72
C ASP A 241 -13.44 -14.68 0.61
N LEU A 242 -14.49 -13.98 0.18
CA LEU A 242 -15.38 -14.44 -0.87
C LEU A 242 -14.68 -14.58 -2.23
N TYR A 243 -13.82 -13.62 -2.60
CA TYR A 243 -13.16 -13.60 -3.91
C TYR A 243 -11.77 -14.26 -3.89
N SER A 244 -11.12 -14.36 -2.73
CA SER A 244 -9.85 -15.07 -2.57
C SER A 244 -10.02 -16.56 -2.29
N TRP A 245 -11.25 -17.04 -2.03
CA TRP A 245 -11.56 -18.40 -1.61
C TRP A 245 -10.88 -19.47 -2.47
N GLU A 246 -11.06 -19.41 -3.79
CA GLU A 246 -10.50 -20.41 -4.71
C GLU A 246 -8.97 -20.47 -4.59
N LYS A 247 -8.32 -19.32 -4.57
CA LYS A 247 -6.87 -19.21 -4.41
C LYS A 247 -6.43 -19.79 -3.06
N GLU A 248 -7.05 -19.35 -1.97
CA GLU A 248 -6.66 -19.76 -0.61
C GLU A 248 -6.91 -21.25 -0.35
N ARG A 249 -8.05 -21.77 -0.83
CA ARG A 249 -8.37 -23.21 -0.76
C ARG A 249 -7.33 -24.04 -1.52
N ASP A 250 -6.98 -23.62 -2.74
CA ASP A 250 -6.03 -24.33 -3.57
C ASP A 250 -4.59 -24.24 -3.00
N ASP A 251 -4.23 -23.12 -2.39
CA ASP A 251 -2.93 -22.94 -1.74
C ASP A 251 -2.82 -23.76 -0.44
N ALA A 252 -3.87 -23.77 0.40
CA ALA A 252 -3.96 -24.65 1.57
C ALA A 252 -3.86 -26.13 1.18
N ALA A 253 -4.54 -26.54 0.10
CA ALA A 253 -4.46 -27.92 -0.41
C ALA A 253 -3.05 -28.29 -0.87
N LYS A 254 -2.32 -27.37 -1.54
CA LYS A 254 -0.91 -27.59 -1.93
C LYS A 254 0.01 -27.66 -0.71
N ALA A 255 -0.26 -26.89 0.32
CA ALA A 255 0.49 -26.89 1.57
C ALA A 255 0.16 -28.10 2.47
N GLY A 256 -0.89 -28.86 2.16
CA GLY A 256 -1.36 -29.98 2.99
C GLY A 256 -2.02 -29.52 4.29
N GLU A 257 -2.53 -28.29 4.33
CA GLU A 257 -3.24 -27.74 5.47
C GLU A 257 -4.65 -28.34 5.58
N SER A 258 -5.08 -28.64 6.81
CA SER A 258 -6.38 -29.25 7.07
C SER A 258 -7.52 -28.22 7.21
N LEU A 259 -7.19 -26.94 7.28
CA LEU A 259 -8.14 -25.84 7.43
C LEU A 259 -7.75 -24.69 6.50
N VAL A 260 -8.72 -23.86 6.16
CA VAL A 260 -8.49 -22.62 5.39
C VAL A 260 -8.96 -21.45 6.26
N VAL A 261 -8.10 -20.45 6.47
CA VAL A 261 -8.41 -19.27 7.29
C VAL A 261 -9.28 -18.29 6.50
N ASN A 262 -10.50 -18.71 6.18
CA ASN A 262 -11.42 -18.01 5.29
C ASN A 262 -12.87 -18.19 5.78
N ALA A 263 -13.69 -17.14 5.73
CA ALA A 263 -15.08 -17.19 6.15
C ALA A 263 -15.90 -18.29 5.46
N ILE A 264 -15.63 -18.61 4.19
CA ILE A 264 -16.34 -19.67 3.47
C ILE A 264 -16.14 -21.03 4.15
N TRP A 265 -14.90 -21.35 4.52
CA TRP A 265 -14.59 -22.58 5.26
C TRP A 265 -15.27 -22.58 6.65
N VAL A 266 -15.17 -21.46 7.38
CA VAL A 266 -15.79 -21.34 8.72
C VAL A 266 -17.31 -21.55 8.64
N LEU A 267 -17.98 -20.98 7.64
CA LEU A 267 -19.43 -21.12 7.45
C LEU A 267 -19.83 -22.54 7.05
N MET A 268 -19.02 -23.21 6.22
CA MET A 268 -19.23 -24.62 5.88
C MET A 268 -19.16 -25.50 7.12
N GLU A 269 -18.17 -25.29 7.99
CA GLU A 269 -18.00 -26.07 9.22
C GLU A 269 -19.07 -25.76 10.27
N GLU A 270 -19.34 -24.48 10.53
CA GLU A 270 -20.30 -24.04 11.57
C GLU A 270 -21.73 -24.51 11.26
N TYR A 271 -22.15 -24.41 9.99
CA TYR A 271 -23.54 -24.67 9.58
C TYR A 271 -23.71 -25.94 8.74
N SER A 272 -22.65 -26.72 8.52
CA SER A 272 -22.66 -27.91 7.64
C SER A 272 -23.18 -27.61 6.23
N LEU A 273 -22.77 -26.46 5.67
CA LEU A 273 -23.21 -25.98 4.37
C LEU A 273 -22.32 -26.49 3.24
N THR A 274 -22.89 -26.56 2.03
CA THR A 274 -22.08 -26.69 0.81
C THR A 274 -21.34 -25.38 0.50
N GLU A 275 -20.26 -25.44 -0.29
CA GLU A 275 -19.50 -24.25 -0.69
C GLU A 275 -20.40 -23.15 -1.33
N PRO A 276 -21.32 -23.46 -2.27
CA PRO A 276 -22.22 -22.45 -2.82
C PRO A 276 -23.12 -21.78 -1.77
N GLU A 277 -23.67 -22.57 -0.84
CA GLU A 277 -24.53 -22.05 0.24
C GLU A 277 -23.74 -21.17 1.22
N ALA A 278 -22.50 -21.55 1.55
CA ALA A 278 -21.61 -20.74 2.38
C ALA A 278 -21.24 -19.41 1.69
N LYS A 279 -20.99 -19.43 0.37
CA LYS A 279 -20.79 -18.22 -0.43
C LYS A 279 -22.03 -17.31 -0.43
N ASP A 280 -23.23 -17.88 -0.56
CA ASP A 280 -24.47 -17.10 -0.52
C ASP A 280 -24.71 -16.47 0.86
N LEU A 281 -24.44 -17.21 1.94
CA LEU A 281 -24.50 -16.67 3.30
C LEU A 281 -23.45 -15.57 3.52
N CYS A 282 -22.22 -15.75 3.02
CA CYS A 282 -21.18 -14.73 3.07
C CYS A 282 -21.61 -13.45 2.33
N ARG A 283 -22.17 -13.57 1.11
CA ARG A 283 -22.75 -12.44 0.36
C ARG A 283 -23.83 -11.70 1.15
N GLN A 284 -24.69 -12.44 1.86
CA GLN A 284 -25.70 -11.82 2.71
C GLN A 284 -25.05 -11.01 3.85
N ARG A 285 -24.06 -11.57 4.54
CA ARG A 285 -23.34 -10.87 5.63
C ARG A 285 -22.60 -9.62 5.12
N ILE A 286 -22.00 -9.68 3.94
CA ILE A 286 -21.38 -8.51 3.28
C ILE A 286 -22.42 -7.41 3.08
N LYS A 287 -23.59 -7.73 2.50
CA LYS A 287 -24.68 -6.76 2.26
C LYS A 287 -25.16 -6.10 3.55
N GLU A 288 -25.31 -6.88 4.62
CA GLU A 288 -25.71 -6.36 5.93
C GLU A 288 -24.66 -5.38 6.49
N SER A 289 -23.38 -5.74 6.41
CA SER A 289 -22.26 -4.89 6.85
C SER A 289 -22.13 -3.61 6.02
N VAL A 290 -22.28 -3.69 4.70
CA VAL A 290 -22.29 -2.54 3.78
C VAL A 290 -23.44 -1.59 4.11
N SER A 291 -24.65 -2.12 4.31
CA SER A 291 -25.81 -1.30 4.65
C SER A 291 -25.59 -0.51 5.96
N ARG A 292 -24.99 -1.15 6.97
CA ARG A 292 -24.60 -0.48 8.21
C ARG A 292 -23.52 0.58 7.97
N ALA A 293 -22.47 0.27 7.21
CA ALA A 293 -21.38 1.19 6.90
C ALA A 293 -21.88 2.45 6.17
N VAL A 294 -22.72 2.28 5.15
CA VAL A 294 -23.33 3.41 4.40
C VAL A 294 -24.14 4.32 5.31
N LYS A 295 -24.95 3.73 6.20
CA LYS A 295 -25.73 4.50 7.17
C LYS A 295 -24.83 5.27 8.13
N ILE A 296 -23.82 4.61 8.69
CA ILE A 296 -22.86 5.24 9.61
C ILE A 296 -22.13 6.39 8.91
N ALA A 297 -21.60 6.19 7.69
CA ALA A 297 -20.94 7.25 6.94
C ALA A 297 -21.86 8.46 6.69
N ALA A 298 -23.14 8.22 6.34
CA ALA A 298 -24.12 9.28 6.15
C ALA A 298 -24.44 10.06 7.43
N ASP A 299 -24.47 9.39 8.59
CA ASP A 299 -24.75 10.02 9.87
C ASP A 299 -23.51 10.73 10.45
N THR A 300 -22.33 10.12 10.34
CA THR A 300 -21.03 10.69 10.73
C THR A 300 -20.74 12.00 9.98
N LYS A 301 -21.13 12.11 8.70
CA LYS A 301 -21.03 13.39 7.95
C LYS A 301 -21.70 14.57 8.63
N LYS A 302 -22.78 14.34 9.39
CA LYS A 302 -23.60 15.38 10.02
C LYS A 302 -23.12 15.71 11.45
N ARG A 303 -22.18 14.93 12.00
CA ARG A 303 -21.67 15.06 13.37
C ARG A 303 -20.65 16.18 13.45
N MET A 304 -21.08 17.37 13.89
CA MET A 304 -20.22 18.55 14.02
C MET A 304 -19.29 18.51 15.24
N ASP A 305 -19.55 17.58 16.16
CA ASP A 305 -18.72 17.30 17.34
C ASP A 305 -17.48 16.46 17.03
N LEU A 306 -17.40 15.85 15.84
CA LEU A 306 -16.23 15.08 15.40
C LEU A 306 -15.24 15.96 14.63
N SER A 307 -13.98 15.55 14.60
CA SER A 307 -12.97 16.14 13.71
C SER A 307 -13.36 16.00 12.24
N LEU A 308 -12.86 16.91 11.39
CA LEU A 308 -13.05 16.81 9.95
C LEU A 308 -12.39 15.53 9.41
N ASP A 309 -11.19 15.22 9.91
CA ASP A 309 -10.38 14.10 9.49
C ASP A 309 -11.05 12.76 9.81
N LEU A 310 -11.72 12.60 10.96
CA LEU A 310 -12.52 11.41 11.25
C LEU A 310 -13.70 11.27 10.29
N ARG A 311 -14.44 12.36 10.03
CA ARG A 311 -15.54 12.32 9.05
C ARG A 311 -15.05 11.94 7.65
N GLN A 312 -13.86 12.42 7.27
CA GLN A 312 -13.21 12.06 6.00
C GLN A 312 -12.70 10.62 5.99
N TYR A 313 -12.17 10.11 7.10
CA TYR A 313 -11.71 8.73 7.22
C TYR A 313 -12.87 7.73 7.08
N THR A 314 -14.01 7.97 7.76
CA THR A 314 -15.21 7.13 7.62
C THR A 314 -15.75 7.13 6.18
N ASP A 315 -15.64 8.25 5.46
CA ASP A 315 -15.91 8.29 4.02
C ASP A 315 -14.91 7.43 3.23
N ALA A 316 -13.61 7.59 3.50
CA ALA A 316 -12.53 6.90 2.80
C ALA A 316 -12.60 5.38 2.93
N ILE A 317 -12.82 4.85 4.15
CA ILE A 317 -12.95 3.41 4.36
C ILE A 317 -14.18 2.83 3.66
N THR A 318 -15.25 3.62 3.49
CA THR A 318 -16.42 3.22 2.71
C THR A 318 -16.06 3.11 1.22
N TYR A 319 -15.22 4.01 0.67
CA TYR A 319 -14.71 3.85 -0.69
C TYR A 319 -13.78 2.64 -0.84
N SER A 320 -13.02 2.29 0.19
CA SER A 320 -12.25 1.04 0.21
C SER A 320 -13.16 -0.18 0.02
N VAL A 321 -14.40 -0.18 0.56
CA VAL A 321 -15.35 -1.28 0.35
C VAL A 321 -15.69 -1.45 -1.14
N SER A 322 -16.07 -0.36 -1.83
CA SER A 322 -16.37 -0.42 -3.26
C SER A 322 -15.13 -0.73 -4.12
N GLY A 323 -13.99 -0.14 -3.77
CA GLY A 323 -12.72 -0.34 -4.48
C GLY A 323 -12.22 -1.77 -4.37
N ASN A 324 -12.19 -2.32 -3.15
CA ASN A 324 -11.80 -3.70 -2.88
C ASN A 324 -12.69 -4.68 -3.63
N LEU A 325 -14.01 -4.50 -3.60
CA LEU A 325 -14.95 -5.35 -4.31
C LEU A 325 -14.69 -5.35 -5.82
N VAL A 326 -14.66 -4.17 -6.44
CA VAL A 326 -14.52 -4.08 -7.89
C VAL A 326 -13.14 -4.57 -8.31
N TRP A 327 -12.06 -4.20 -7.60
CA TRP A 327 -10.74 -4.77 -7.86
C TRP A 327 -10.77 -6.31 -7.75
N SER A 328 -11.37 -6.88 -6.70
CA SER A 328 -11.42 -8.34 -6.50
C SER A 328 -12.14 -9.09 -7.63
N ILE A 329 -13.17 -8.48 -8.22
CA ILE A 329 -13.90 -9.06 -9.36
C ILE A 329 -13.03 -9.14 -10.62
N TYR A 330 -12.08 -8.22 -10.81
CA TYR A 330 -11.32 -8.08 -12.07
C TYR A 330 -9.81 -8.32 -11.93
N CYS A 331 -9.29 -8.50 -10.72
CA CYS A 331 -7.85 -8.56 -10.53
C CYS A 331 -7.27 -9.92 -10.98
N PRO A 332 -6.10 -9.94 -11.62
CA PRO A 332 -5.42 -11.19 -11.99
C PRO A 332 -5.06 -12.07 -10.79
N ARG A 333 -4.97 -11.47 -9.59
CA ARG A 333 -4.66 -12.16 -8.34
C ARG A 333 -5.67 -13.24 -8.00
N TYR A 334 -6.96 -12.96 -8.24
CA TYR A 334 -8.07 -13.87 -7.92
C TYR A 334 -8.72 -14.46 -9.17
N ASN A 335 -8.45 -13.90 -10.34
CA ASN A 335 -9.05 -14.30 -11.61
C ASN A 335 -7.93 -14.68 -12.61
N PRO A 336 -7.46 -15.95 -12.62
CA PRO A 336 -6.36 -16.40 -13.48
C PRO A 336 -6.58 -16.14 -14.98
N GLU A 337 -7.82 -16.10 -15.43
CA GLU A 337 -8.23 -15.77 -16.79
C GLU A 337 -7.90 -14.32 -17.19
N GLU A 338 -7.77 -13.41 -16.22
CA GLU A 338 -7.44 -12.01 -16.47
C GLU A 338 -5.93 -11.75 -16.65
N VAL A 339 -5.09 -12.74 -16.30
CA VAL A 339 -3.62 -12.62 -16.33
C VAL A 339 -3.09 -12.25 -17.72
N GLU A 340 -3.58 -12.88 -18.78
CA GLU A 340 -3.06 -12.65 -20.14
C GLU A 340 -3.36 -11.22 -20.62
N ARG A 341 -4.60 -10.75 -20.44
CA ARG A 341 -4.98 -9.37 -20.78
C ARG A 341 -4.14 -8.35 -20.03
N ASN A 342 -3.94 -8.59 -18.73
CA ASN A 342 -3.17 -7.70 -17.87
C ASN A 342 -1.67 -7.73 -18.20
N ASN A 343 -1.11 -8.87 -18.62
CA ASN A 343 0.26 -8.95 -19.14
C ASN A 343 0.45 -8.07 -20.39
N ILE A 344 -0.51 -8.11 -21.33
CA ILE A 344 -0.48 -7.28 -22.53
C ILE A 344 -0.50 -5.80 -22.15
N PHE A 345 -1.45 -5.40 -21.31
CA PHE A 345 -1.57 -4.03 -20.79
C PHE A 345 -0.25 -3.54 -20.17
N LEU A 346 0.31 -4.30 -19.25
CA LEU A 346 1.51 -3.92 -18.51
C LEU A 346 2.76 -3.88 -19.42
N SER A 347 2.85 -4.81 -20.39
CA SER A 347 3.93 -4.81 -21.38
C SER A 347 3.90 -3.56 -22.27
N HIS A 348 2.72 -3.09 -22.66
CA HIS A 348 2.56 -1.83 -23.38
C HIS A 348 2.98 -0.63 -22.53
N TYR A 349 2.57 -0.60 -21.26
CA TYR A 349 2.97 0.44 -20.32
C TYR A 349 4.50 0.52 -20.18
N ILE A 350 5.17 -0.59 -19.88
CA ILE A 350 6.63 -0.65 -19.69
C ILE A 350 7.37 -0.21 -20.97
N ARG A 351 6.89 -0.62 -22.15
CA ARG A 351 7.48 -0.20 -23.42
C ARG A 351 7.39 1.32 -23.61
N ASN A 352 6.24 1.92 -23.33
CA ASN A 352 6.03 3.35 -23.52
C ASN A 352 6.89 4.17 -22.54
N GLU A 353 6.92 3.80 -21.26
CA GLU A 353 7.80 4.44 -20.26
C GLU A 353 9.29 4.36 -20.65
N SER A 354 9.71 3.24 -21.22
CA SER A 354 11.10 3.06 -21.69
C SER A 354 11.45 3.97 -22.88
N LEU A 355 10.48 4.30 -23.73
CA LEU A 355 10.66 5.23 -24.85
C LEU A 355 10.72 6.68 -24.35
N ASP A 356 9.87 7.05 -23.40
CA ASP A 356 9.82 8.41 -22.84
C ASP A 356 11.09 8.73 -22.02
N GLN A 357 11.71 7.74 -21.37
CA GLN A 357 12.99 7.92 -20.65
C GLN A 357 14.21 8.04 -21.58
N GLN A 358 14.10 7.67 -22.86
CA GLN A 358 15.19 7.74 -23.83
C GLN A 358 15.28 9.09 -24.58
N ASP A 359 14.34 10.01 -24.41
CA ASP A 359 14.29 11.28 -25.16
C ASP A 359 14.50 12.60 -24.36
N PRO A 360 15.67 12.83 -23.71
CA PRO A 360 16.06 14.19 -23.31
C PRO A 360 17.13 14.84 -24.21
N LEU A 361 17.65 14.16 -25.24
CA LEU A 361 18.85 14.62 -25.98
C LEU A 361 18.70 14.77 -27.49
N ASN A 362 17.52 14.54 -28.09
CA ASN A 362 17.37 14.60 -29.55
C ASN A 362 16.45 15.71 -30.10
N GLN A 363 16.19 16.76 -29.32
CA GLN A 363 15.63 18.01 -29.88
C GLN A 363 16.77 18.96 -30.30
N GLN A 364 17.46 18.64 -31.40
CA GLN A 364 18.10 19.70 -32.19
C GLN A 364 17.01 20.47 -32.94
N PRO A 365 16.97 21.82 -32.87
CA PRO A 365 16.05 22.58 -33.68
C PRO A 365 16.47 22.48 -35.15
N GLN A 366 15.66 21.80 -35.96
CA GLN A 366 15.74 21.89 -37.42
C GLN A 366 15.36 23.32 -37.84
N ASN A 367 16.39 24.13 -38.14
CA ASN A 367 16.23 25.38 -38.88
C ASN A 367 15.66 25.06 -40.27
N ASN A 368 14.38 25.34 -40.47
CA ASN A 368 13.79 25.48 -41.80
C ASN A 368 14.04 26.91 -42.30
N ASP A 369 15.15 27.10 -43.01
CA ASP A 369 15.39 28.31 -43.80
C ASP A 369 14.45 28.35 -45.00
N ALA A 370 13.36 29.10 -44.86
CA ALA A 370 12.59 29.62 -45.98
C ALA A 370 13.15 31.00 -46.37
N ASN A 371 13.76 31.03 -47.55
CA ASN A 371 14.25 32.20 -48.28
C ASN A 371 13.17 33.31 -48.37
N PRO A 372 13.55 34.60 -48.24
CA PRO A 372 13.40 35.43 -49.43
C PRO A 372 14.56 36.40 -49.68
N LYS A 373 14.91 36.52 -50.96
CA LYS A 373 15.75 37.55 -51.56
C LYS A 373 15.16 38.95 -51.33
N SER A 374 15.97 39.91 -50.88
CA SER A 374 16.13 41.22 -51.55
C SER A 374 17.30 42.05 -50.97
N TYR A 375 17.91 42.82 -51.87
CA TYR A 375 19.19 43.54 -51.82
C TYR A 375 19.31 44.77 -50.91
N ASN A 376 20.58 45.07 -50.56
CA ASN A 376 21.22 46.39 -50.29
C ASN A 376 20.75 47.18 -49.04
N HIS A 377 21.57 47.85 -48.23
CA HIS A 377 22.81 48.59 -48.46
C HIS A 377 23.49 48.94 -47.10
N ILE A 378 24.83 49.04 -47.11
CA ILE A 378 25.73 49.98 -46.40
C ILE A 378 25.80 49.97 -44.85
N GLY A 379 27.03 49.74 -44.33
CA GLY A 379 27.63 50.73 -43.43
C GLY A 379 28.32 50.23 -42.15
N SER A 380 29.65 50.07 -42.23
CA SER A 380 30.65 50.67 -41.31
C SER A 380 30.62 50.28 -39.81
N LYS A 381 31.53 49.42 -39.32
CA LYS A 381 32.88 49.72 -38.74
C LYS A 381 32.93 49.67 -37.19
N TYR A 382 33.76 48.73 -36.72
CA TYR A 382 34.78 48.85 -35.65
C TYR A 382 34.37 48.78 -34.15
N PRO A 383 35.32 48.45 -33.23
CA PRO A 383 35.20 47.23 -32.41
C PRO A 383 35.46 47.47 -30.90
N SER A 384 35.65 46.36 -30.16
CA SER A 384 36.55 46.22 -29.00
C SER A 384 36.11 46.81 -27.65
N SER A 385 35.98 45.96 -26.61
CA SER A 385 37.02 45.76 -25.57
C SER A 385 36.44 45.14 -24.29
N ALA A 386 37.33 44.43 -23.59
CA ALA A 386 37.13 43.64 -22.38
C ALA A 386 37.19 44.47 -21.07
N SER A 387 36.72 43.89 -19.96
CA SER A 387 37.27 43.97 -18.58
C SER A 387 36.28 43.34 -17.57
N SER A 388 36.64 42.26 -16.85
CA SER A 388 37.06 42.18 -15.42
C SER A 388 36.05 42.83 -14.45
N SER A 389 35.50 42.22 -13.39
CA SER A 389 36.09 41.39 -12.32
C SER A 389 34.97 40.99 -11.29
N PRO A 390 35.26 40.25 -10.20
CA PRO A 390 34.33 39.32 -9.52
C PRO A 390 33.69 39.84 -8.22
N SER A 391 32.68 39.12 -7.68
CA SER A 391 32.35 39.20 -6.25
C SER A 391 31.94 37.84 -5.66
N SER A 392 32.67 37.47 -4.61
CA SER A 392 32.48 36.37 -3.68
C SER A 392 31.33 36.65 -2.69
N PHE A 393 30.63 35.60 -2.25
CA PHE A 393 29.94 35.60 -0.95
C PHE A 393 30.05 34.22 -0.27
N HIS A 394 30.69 34.22 0.90
CA HIS A 394 30.73 33.13 1.87
C HIS A 394 29.45 33.17 2.74
N VAL A 395 28.89 32.00 3.05
CA VAL A 395 27.92 31.85 4.16
C VAL A 395 28.47 30.84 5.17
N ARG A 396 28.54 31.31 6.42
CA ARG A 396 29.03 30.65 7.64
C ARG A 396 28.12 29.48 8.06
N GLN A 397 28.77 28.37 8.43
CA GLN A 397 28.24 27.37 9.35
C GLN A 397 28.02 27.97 10.75
N LYS A 398 26.92 27.60 11.41
CA LYS A 398 26.79 27.65 12.87
C LYS A 398 26.34 26.28 13.37
N SER A 399 27.27 25.64 14.08
CA SER A 399 27.05 24.58 15.06
C SER A 399 26.67 25.23 16.39
N ASP A 400 25.63 24.75 17.07
CA ASP A 400 25.54 24.84 18.52
C ASP A 400 24.83 23.59 19.06
N LEU A 401 25.61 22.82 19.83
CA LEU A 401 25.26 21.64 20.60
C LEU A 401 24.74 22.08 21.98
N VAL A 402 23.64 21.51 22.46
CA VAL A 402 23.31 21.48 23.89
C VAL A 402 22.81 20.09 24.27
N ASN A 403 23.65 19.38 25.03
CA ASN A 403 23.34 18.18 25.82
C ASN A 403 22.96 18.61 27.24
N VAL A 404 21.84 18.13 27.80
CA VAL A 404 21.64 17.82 29.25
C VAL A 404 20.44 16.85 29.33
N ALA A 405 20.66 15.53 29.44
CA ALA A 405 20.74 14.69 30.65
C ALA A 405 19.39 14.11 31.13
N VAL A 406 19.32 12.78 30.98
CA VAL A 406 18.30 11.85 31.44
C VAL A 406 18.56 11.49 32.91
N GLY A 407 17.51 11.42 33.73
CA GLY A 407 17.56 10.87 35.09
C GLY A 407 16.33 10.03 35.35
N GLY A 408 16.52 8.72 35.51
CA GLY A 408 15.46 7.75 35.79
C GLY A 408 15.24 7.47 37.28
N GLU A 409 13.97 7.20 37.59
CA GLU A 409 13.40 6.21 38.55
C GLU A 409 13.63 6.34 40.08
N PRO A 410 12.83 5.67 40.96
CA PRO A 410 11.83 4.59 40.70
C PRO A 410 10.46 4.68 41.45
N LEU A 411 9.60 3.76 41.03
CA LEU A 411 8.48 3.06 41.70
C LEU A 411 8.32 3.20 43.23
N ARG A 412 7.07 3.42 43.65
CA ARG A 412 6.39 2.73 44.75
C ARG A 412 4.90 2.60 44.48
#